data_AF-A0A926KM18-F1
#
_entry.id   AF-A0A926KM18-F1
#
_cell.length_a   1.000
_cell.length_b   1.000
_cell.length_c   1.000
_cell.angle_alpha   90.00
_cell.angle_beta   90.00
_cell.angle_gamma   90.00
#
_symmetry.space_group_name_H-M   'P 1'
#
loop_
_entity.id
_entity.type
_entity.pdbx_description
1 polymer ?
#
loop_
_entity_poly.entity_id
_entity_poly.type
_entity_poly.pdbx_seq_one_letter_code
_entity_poly.pdbx_strand_id
1 'polypeptide(L)'
;MSIATTVIMISIGTTIVQPIANNQLWKAVGSAAIFMSGRSKIVIENGQINQGNLRAMRMTVDQLEMRLRQKGITNISDVKFATLEPNGQVGYELMRHAKPVTIGEIERMLNLKSGAIMDQSSLFQEVSINRHTIPIDPKLQ
;
A
#
# COMPACT_ATOMS: atom_id res chain seq x y z
N MET A 1 19.03 -35.37 -55.31
CA MET A 1 19.36 -34.19 -54.48
C MET A 1 20.76 -34.40 -53.93
N SER A 2 21.66 -33.41 -54.02
CA SER A 2 23.03 -33.60 -53.52
C SER A 2 23.09 -33.39 -52.01
N ILE A 3 23.98 -34.13 -51.35
CA ILE A 3 24.27 -33.99 -49.92
C ILE A 3 24.63 -32.54 -49.57
N ALA A 4 25.35 -31.85 -50.46
CA ALA A 4 25.72 -30.45 -50.32
C ALA A 4 24.49 -29.52 -50.19
N THR A 5 23.43 -29.77 -50.95
CA THR A 5 22.21 -28.94 -50.90
C THR A 5 21.50 -29.10 -49.56
N THR A 6 21.44 -30.32 -49.03
CA THR A 6 20.84 -30.60 -47.71
C THR A 6 21.60 -29.92 -46.58
N VAL A 7 22.93 -29.93 -46.63
CA VAL A 7 23.78 -29.26 -45.63
C VAL A 7 23.54 -27.75 -45.65
N ILE A 8 23.45 -27.13 -46.83
CA ILE A 8 23.16 -25.70 -46.99
C ILE A 8 21.80 -25.33 -46.38
N MET A 9 20.76 -26.12 -46.65
CA MET A 9 19.41 -25.85 -46.13
C MET A 9 19.35 -25.91 -44.59
N ILE A 10 20.04 -26.89 -43.99
CA ILE A 10 20.11 -27.01 -42.52
C ILE A 10 20.89 -25.84 -41.93
N SER A 11 22.04 -25.46 -42.52
CA SER A 11 22.85 -24.32 -42.05
C SER A 11 22.12 -22.99 -42.13
N ILE A 12 21.34 -22.74 -43.18
CA ILE A 12 20.54 -21.51 -43.31
C ILE A 12 19.42 -21.50 -42.27
N GLY A 13 18.72 -22.63 -42.11
CA GLY A 13 17.64 -22.76 -41.13
C GLY A 13 18.11 -22.55 -39.70
N THR A 14 19.22 -23.16 -39.30
CA THR A 14 19.77 -23.01 -37.94
C THR A 14 20.29 -21.59 -37.70
N THR A 15 20.96 -20.97 -38.66
CA THR A 15 21.48 -19.59 -38.53
C THR A 15 20.37 -18.56 -38.28
N ILE A 16 19.16 -18.77 -38.83
CA ILE A 16 18.01 -17.88 -38.63
C ILE A 16 17.33 -18.15 -37.27
N VAL A 17 17.26 -19.40 -36.82
CA VAL A 17 16.58 -19.78 -35.57
C VAL A 17 17.45 -19.52 -34.34
N GLN A 18 18.76 -19.70 -34.46
CA GLN A 18 19.70 -19.62 -33.35
C GLN A 18 19.68 -18.29 -32.58
N PRO A 19 19.53 -17.10 -33.21
CA PRO A 19 19.39 -15.82 -32.51
C PRO A 19 18.13 -15.74 -31.63
N ILE A 20 17.02 -16.32 -32.07
CA ILE A 20 15.73 -16.35 -31.35
C ILE A 20 15.79 -17.35 -30.19
N ALA A 21 16.46 -18.49 -30.40
CA ALA A 21 16.69 -19.52 -29.39
C ALA A 21 17.81 -19.14 -28.39
N ASN A 22 18.56 -18.07 -28.62
CA ASN A 22 19.67 -17.68 -27.76
C ASN A 22 19.19 -16.95 -26.50
N ASN A 23 19.50 -17.50 -25.33
CA ASN A 23 19.19 -16.90 -24.02
C ASN A 23 19.76 -15.48 -23.83
N GLN A 24 20.75 -15.07 -24.63
CA GLN A 24 21.32 -13.73 -24.60
C GLN A 24 20.28 -12.64 -24.96
N LEU A 25 19.38 -12.91 -25.91
CA LEU A 25 18.35 -11.96 -26.33
C LEU A 25 17.31 -11.76 -25.21
N TRP A 26 16.83 -12.86 -24.62
CA TRP A 26 15.90 -12.82 -23.48
C TRP A 26 16.52 -12.20 -22.23
N LYS A 27 17.82 -12.43 -21.99
CA LYS A 27 18.56 -11.76 -20.90
C LYS A 27 18.71 -10.26 -21.14
N ALA A 28 18.97 -9.82 -22.36
CA ALA A 28 19.10 -8.41 -22.71
C ALA A 28 17.75 -7.67 -22.61
N VAL A 29 16.67 -8.30 -23.09
CA VAL A 29 15.31 -7.75 -22.95
C VAL A 29 14.90 -7.69 -21.47
N GLY A 30 15.17 -8.76 -20.72
CA GLY A 30 14.89 -8.81 -19.28
C GLY A 30 15.68 -7.77 -18.48
N SER A 31 16.97 -7.58 -18.78
CA SER A 31 17.80 -6.58 -18.10
C SER A 31 17.38 -5.15 -18.44
N ALA A 32 17.03 -4.87 -19.70
CA ALA A 32 16.48 -3.59 -20.11
C ALA A 32 15.15 -3.29 -19.41
N ALA A 33 14.26 -4.27 -19.30
CA ALA A 33 13.00 -4.14 -18.58
C ALA A 33 13.20 -3.81 -17.09
N ILE A 34 14.17 -4.45 -16.42
CA ILE A 34 14.51 -4.16 -15.02
C ILE A 34 15.07 -2.75 -14.86
N PHE A 35 15.92 -2.30 -15.79
CA PHE A 35 16.45 -0.94 -15.78
C PHE A 35 15.36 0.12 -16.00
N MET A 36 14.39 -0.14 -16.88
CA MET A 36 13.25 0.74 -17.12
C MET A 36 12.25 0.75 -15.96
N SER A 37 12.10 -0.36 -15.25
CA SER A 37 11.13 -0.50 -14.17
C SER A 37 11.47 0.33 -12.93
N GLY A 38 12.69 0.87 -12.80
CA GLY A 38 13.10 1.73 -11.70
C GLY A 38 13.09 1.06 -10.31
N ARG A 39 13.43 1.83 -9.27
CA ARG A 39 13.30 1.40 -7.86
C ARG A 39 12.43 2.41 -7.12
N SER A 40 11.65 1.93 -6.16
CA SER A 40 10.87 2.81 -5.29
C SER A 40 11.78 3.62 -4.37
N LYS A 41 11.32 4.81 -3.97
CA LYS A 41 12.03 5.68 -3.03
C LYS A 41 11.11 6.21 -1.96
N ILE A 42 11.63 6.33 -0.74
CA ILE A 42 10.92 7.00 0.35
C ILE A 42 10.91 8.51 0.08
N VAL A 43 9.71 9.09 -0.02
CA VAL A 43 9.50 10.52 -0.29
C VAL A 43 8.96 11.28 0.91
N ILE A 44 8.35 10.59 1.88
CA ILE A 44 7.98 11.16 3.18
C ILE A 44 8.48 10.23 4.28
N GLU A 45 9.04 10.79 5.34
CA GLU A 45 9.41 10.09 6.56
C GLU A 45 9.05 10.94 7.77
N ASN A 46 8.23 10.38 8.67
CA ASN A 46 7.72 11.03 9.89
C ASN A 46 7.20 12.46 9.66
N GLY A 47 6.35 12.64 8.64
CA GLY A 47 5.78 13.92 8.28
C GLY A 47 6.73 14.90 7.56
N GLN A 48 7.97 14.50 7.27
CA GLN A 48 8.94 15.34 6.55
C GLN A 48 9.12 14.86 5.11
N ILE A 49 9.08 15.80 4.16
CA ILE A 49 9.25 15.51 2.73
C ILE A 49 10.73 15.43 2.38
N ASN A 50 11.13 14.34 1.73
CA ASN A 50 12.45 14.19 1.12
C ASN A 50 12.45 14.73 -0.31
N GLN A 51 12.74 16.03 -0.45
CA GLN A 51 12.79 16.72 -1.75
C GLN A 51 13.85 16.15 -2.70
N GLY A 52 14.96 15.62 -2.16
CA GLY A 52 16.01 14.99 -2.96
C GLY A 52 15.51 13.76 -3.69
N ASN A 53 14.75 12.90 -2.98
CA ASN A 53 14.14 11.72 -3.58
C ASN A 53 13.01 12.08 -4.56
N LEU A 54 12.21 13.11 -4.27
CA LEU A 54 11.21 13.62 -5.21
C LEU A 54 11.85 14.13 -6.51
N ARG A 55 12.94 14.90 -6.42
CA ARG A 55 13.70 15.36 -7.59
C ARG A 55 14.26 14.18 -8.40
N ALA A 56 14.80 13.16 -7.72
CA ALA A 56 15.29 11.95 -8.39
C ALA A 56 14.18 11.18 -9.13
N MET A 57 12.96 11.20 -8.60
CA MET A 57 11.78 10.56 -9.20
C MET A 57 10.99 11.50 -10.14
N ARG A 58 11.50 12.72 -10.39
CA ARG A 58 10.87 13.74 -11.25
C ARG A 58 9.41 14.08 -10.85
N MET A 59 9.12 14.05 -9.54
CA MET A 59 7.81 14.42 -8.98
C MET A 59 7.93 15.72 -8.17
N THR A 60 6.98 16.63 -8.34
CA THR A 60 6.94 17.87 -7.54
C THR A 60 6.25 17.63 -6.19
N VAL A 61 6.46 18.53 -5.23
CA VAL A 61 5.75 18.48 -3.93
C VAL A 61 4.24 18.59 -4.14
N ASP A 62 3.78 19.49 -4.99
CA ASP A 62 2.35 19.66 -5.30
C ASP A 62 1.71 18.39 -5.87
N GLN A 63 2.44 17.64 -6.71
CA GLN A 63 1.97 16.36 -7.25
C GLN A 63 1.87 15.28 -6.17
N LEU A 64 2.86 15.22 -5.28
CA LEU A 64 2.83 14.31 -4.14
C LEU A 64 1.63 14.62 -3.23
N GLU A 65 1.44 15.89 -2.87
CA GLU A 65 0.30 16.33 -2.05
C GLU A 65 -1.03 16.06 -2.72
N MET A 66 -1.15 16.31 -4.03
CA MET A 66 -2.34 15.98 -4.80
C MET A 66 -2.67 14.49 -4.72
N ARG A 67 -1.66 13.62 -4.84
CA ARG A 67 -1.84 12.16 -4.73
C ARG A 67 -2.24 11.74 -3.32
N LEU A 68 -1.67 12.36 -2.28
CA LEU A 68 -2.06 12.11 -0.89
C LEU A 68 -3.52 12.53 -0.64
N ARG A 69 -3.94 13.69 -1.15
CA ARG A 69 -5.34 14.15 -1.08
C ARG A 69 -6.30 13.19 -1.77
N GLN A 70 -5.92 12.63 -2.92
CA GLN A 70 -6.71 11.59 -3.61
C GLN A 70 -6.87 10.31 -2.77
N LYS A 71 -5.99 10.07 -1.80
CA LYS A 71 -6.08 8.97 -0.82
C LYS A 71 -6.77 9.35 0.48
N GLY A 72 -7.32 10.56 0.58
CA GLY A 72 -7.97 11.07 1.78
C GLY A 72 -7.02 11.62 2.85
N ILE A 73 -5.74 11.80 2.51
CA ILE A 73 -4.72 12.33 3.43
C ILE A 73 -4.55 13.81 3.15
N THR A 74 -4.94 14.65 4.11
CA THR A 74 -4.86 16.11 3.96
C THR A 74 -3.58 16.67 4.55
N ASN A 75 -3.13 16.13 5.69
CA ASN A 75 -1.93 16.61 6.37
C ASN A 75 -0.77 15.65 6.16
N ILE A 76 0.37 16.20 5.74
CA ILE A 76 1.61 15.43 5.59
C ILE A 76 2.11 14.90 6.94
N SER A 77 1.87 15.66 8.02
CA SER A 77 2.21 15.26 9.39
C SER A 77 1.56 13.94 9.82
N ASP A 78 0.43 13.54 9.22
CA ASP A 78 -0.24 12.29 9.53
C ASP A 78 0.42 11.08 8.85
N VAL A 79 1.39 11.30 7.98
CA VAL A 79 2.10 10.27 7.22
C VAL A 79 3.38 9.86 7.94
N LYS A 80 3.45 8.58 8.32
CA LYS A 80 4.65 7.99 8.91
C LYS A 80 5.72 7.70 7.84
N PHE A 81 5.34 7.10 6.73
CA PHE A 81 6.19 7.01 5.56
C PHE A 81 5.36 7.02 4.28
N ALA A 82 5.92 7.56 3.20
CA ALA A 82 5.38 7.40 1.86
C ALA A 82 6.47 6.97 0.90
N THR A 83 6.17 5.97 0.06
CA THR A 83 7.04 5.49 -1.01
C THR A 83 6.48 5.94 -2.35
N LEU A 84 7.36 6.38 -3.24
CA LEU A 84 7.05 6.68 -4.62
C LEU A 84 7.55 5.54 -5.49
N GLU A 85 6.62 4.88 -6.17
CA GLU A 85 6.89 3.81 -7.11
C GLU A 85 7.26 4.38 -8.49
N PRO A 86 8.04 3.64 -9.32
CA PRO A 86 8.46 4.10 -10.64
C PRO A 86 7.32 4.36 -11.64
N ASN A 87 6.16 3.75 -11.42
CA ASN A 87 4.93 4.02 -12.16
C ASN A 87 4.21 5.32 -11.71
N GLY A 88 4.78 6.06 -10.75
CA GLY A 88 4.22 7.30 -10.21
C GLY A 88 3.18 7.12 -9.10
N GLN A 89 2.91 5.90 -8.65
CA GLN A 89 1.99 5.64 -7.54
C GLN A 89 2.67 5.91 -6.18
N VAL A 90 1.87 6.36 -5.23
CA VAL A 90 2.33 6.65 -3.86
C VAL A 90 1.75 5.60 -2.92
N GLY A 91 2.63 4.79 -2.33
CA GLY A 91 2.32 3.96 -1.16
C GLY A 91 2.51 4.77 0.12
N TYR A 92 1.73 4.50 1.16
CA TYR A 92 1.83 5.23 2.43
C TYR A 92 1.48 4.37 3.64
N GLU A 93 2.00 4.77 4.80
CA GLU A 93 1.54 4.35 6.11
C GLU A 93 1.28 5.60 6.96
N LEU A 94 0.13 5.62 7.65
CA LEU A 94 -0.23 6.70 8.57
C LEU A 94 0.42 6.54 9.94
N MET A 95 0.57 7.64 10.66
CA MET A 95 0.92 7.63 12.07
C MET A 95 -0.18 6.97 12.91
N ARG A 96 0.16 6.47 14.11
CA ARG A 96 -0.77 5.72 14.97
C ARG A 96 -2.07 6.49 15.25
N HIS A 97 -1.98 7.79 15.52
CA HIS A 97 -3.13 8.64 15.84
C HIS A 97 -4.04 8.92 14.63
N ALA A 98 -3.53 8.75 13.40
CA ALA A 98 -4.27 8.98 12.16
C ALA A 98 -4.77 7.69 11.50
N LYS A 99 -4.34 6.51 11.99
CA LYS A 99 -4.81 5.23 11.46
C LYS A 99 -6.26 4.99 11.86
N PRO A 100 -7.14 4.59 10.93
CA PRO A 100 -8.49 4.18 11.28
C PRO A 100 -8.44 2.89 12.10
N VAL A 101 -9.37 2.76 13.03
CA VAL A 101 -9.53 1.55 13.83
C VAL A 101 -10.09 0.43 12.95
N THR A 102 -9.48 -0.75 12.99
CA THR A 102 -9.98 -1.92 12.25
C THR A 102 -11.03 -2.66 13.08
N ILE A 103 -11.96 -3.35 12.41
CA ILE A 103 -12.99 -4.15 13.09
C ILE A 103 -12.34 -5.19 14.02
N GLY A 104 -11.25 -5.84 13.59
CA GLY A 104 -10.53 -6.80 14.42
C GLY A 104 -9.89 -6.19 15.67
N GLU A 105 -9.53 -4.90 15.65
CA GLU A 105 -9.06 -4.18 16.84
C GLU A 105 -10.21 -3.90 17.80
N ILE A 106 -11.39 -3.51 17.28
CA ILE A 106 -12.60 -3.33 18.08
C ILE A 106 -13.03 -4.65 18.72
N GLU A 107 -13.05 -5.76 17.98
CA GLU A 107 -13.40 -7.09 18.51
C GLU A 107 -12.49 -7.52 19.67
N ARG A 108 -11.18 -7.21 19.57
CA ARG A 108 -10.22 -7.46 20.65
C ARG A 108 -10.48 -6.58 21.85
N MET A 109 -10.75 -5.29 21.66
CA MET A 109 -11.08 -4.35 22.73
C MET A 109 -12.37 -4.75 23.46
N LEU A 110 -13.38 -5.22 22.72
CA LEU A 110 -14.67 -5.64 23.25
C LEU A 110 -14.67 -7.10 23.76
N ASN A 111 -13.52 -7.78 23.70
CA ASN A 111 -13.37 -9.18 24.07
C ASN A 111 -14.43 -10.12 23.47
N LEU A 112 -14.97 -9.78 22.29
CA LEU A 112 -16.10 -10.50 21.65
C LEU A 112 -15.75 -11.93 21.22
N LYS A 113 -14.46 -12.28 21.24
CA LYS A 113 -13.96 -13.64 20.99
C LYS A 113 -13.90 -14.50 22.24
N SER A 114 -13.99 -13.92 23.42
CA SER A 114 -14.21 -14.65 24.66
C SER A 114 -15.71 -14.68 24.90
N GLY A 115 -16.30 -15.86 25.12
CA GLY A 115 -17.70 -16.02 25.52
C GLY A 115 -17.99 -15.46 26.91
N ALA A 116 -17.56 -14.24 27.20
CA ALA A 116 -18.07 -13.45 28.30
C ALA A 116 -19.43 -12.93 27.85
N ILE A 117 -20.48 -13.58 28.35
CA ILE A 117 -21.81 -12.99 28.39
C ILE A 117 -21.66 -11.65 29.12
N MET A 118 -21.52 -10.57 28.35
CA MET A 118 -21.76 -9.24 28.87
C MET A 118 -23.24 -9.22 29.16
N ASP A 119 -23.58 -9.37 30.44
CA ASP A 119 -24.95 -9.36 30.92
C ASP A 119 -25.60 -8.03 30.52
N GLN A 120 -26.29 -8.06 29.37
CA GLN A 120 -26.98 -6.91 28.78
C GLN A 120 -28.09 -6.38 29.69
N SER A 121 -28.44 -7.11 30.75
CA SER A 121 -29.41 -6.64 31.75
C SER A 121 -28.94 -5.38 32.49
N SER A 122 -27.62 -5.13 32.56
CA SER A 122 -27.05 -4.02 33.33
C SER A 122 -26.96 -2.68 32.58
N LEU A 123 -26.86 -2.68 31.24
CA LEU A 123 -26.59 -1.46 30.45
C LEU A 123 -27.80 -0.52 30.32
N PHE A 124 -29.02 -1.06 30.33
CA PHE A 124 -30.27 -0.30 30.22
C PHE A 124 -31.18 -0.46 31.43
N GLN A 125 -30.69 -1.09 32.50
CA GLN A 125 -31.48 -1.26 33.71
C GLN A 125 -31.90 0.10 34.28
N GLU A 126 -31.02 1.10 34.32
CA GLU A 126 -31.37 2.43 34.85
C GLU A 126 -32.61 3.04 34.16
N VAL A 127 -32.70 2.90 32.84
CA VAL A 127 -33.84 3.37 32.03
C VAL A 127 -35.08 2.50 32.25
N SER A 128 -34.92 1.19 32.40
CA SER A 128 -36.07 0.29 32.62
C SER A 128 -36.63 0.36 34.04
N ILE A 129 -35.79 0.64 35.04
CA ILE A 129 -36.20 0.72 36.45
C ILE A 129 -36.68 2.14 36.82
N ASN A 130 -36.51 3.15 35.95
CA ASN A 130 -36.82 4.57 36.24
C ASN A 130 -36.24 5.05 37.58
N ARG A 131 -35.11 4.48 37.99
CA ARG A 131 -34.44 4.81 39.26
C ARG A 131 -33.00 5.18 38.93
N HIS A 132 -32.68 6.45 39.13
CA HIS A 132 -31.30 6.89 39.14
C HIS A 132 -30.63 6.38 40.40
N THR A 133 -29.48 5.74 40.25
CA THR A 133 -28.62 5.32 41.37
C THR A 133 -28.08 6.54 42.13
N ILE A 134 -28.11 7.71 41.49
CA ILE A 134 -27.68 9.00 42.03
C ILE A 134 -28.92 9.91 42.09
N PRO A 135 -29.24 10.52 43.25
CA PRO A 135 -30.33 11.49 43.33
C PRO A 135 -30.11 12.64 42.34
N ILE A 136 -31.13 13.02 41.57
CA ILE A 136 -31.07 14.20 40.71
C ILE A 136 -30.82 15.42 41.61
N ASP A 137 -29.80 16.23 41.28
CA ASP A 137 -29.51 17.47 41.99
C ASP A 137 -30.79 18.33 42.06
N PRO A 138 -31.28 18.69 43.26
CA PRO A 138 -32.51 19.48 43.41
C PRO A 138 -32.45 20.86 42.72
N LYS A 139 -31.27 21.34 42.32
CA LYS A 139 -31.10 22.60 41.58
C LYS A 139 -31.36 22.47 40.08
N LEU A 140 -31.54 21.25 39.57
CA LEU A 140 -31.80 20.95 38.15
C LEU A 140 -33.26 20.61 37.86
N GLN A 141 -34.17 20.77 38.84
CA GLN A 141 -35.62 20.67 38.71
C GLN A 141 -36.25 22.06 38.68
#